data_AF-A0A942A6W1-F1
#
_entry.id   AF-A0A942A6W1-F1
#
_cell.length_a   1.000
_cell.length_b   1.000
_cell.length_c   1.000
_cell.angle_alpha   90.00
_cell.angle_beta   90.00
_cell.angle_gamma   90.00
#
_symmetry.space_group_name_H-M   'P 1'
#
loop_
_entity.id
_entity.type
_entity.pdbx_description
1 polymer ?
#
loop_
_entity_poly.entity_id
_entity_poly.type
_entity_poly.pdbx_seq_one_letter_code
_entity_poly.pdbx_strand_id
1 'polypeptide(L)'
;MATHQILETAAANGDLTRAGVVAAANSTTVDYDGLAPNQSYGGDPNDYVVRESYMFDIQADLFDVAATIAGGGSTGAVLLADGPIVSDITNAQTYEQACFVSG
;
A
#
# COMPACT_ATOMS: atom_id res chain seq x y z
N MET A 1 -3.36 -8.91 -3.59
CA MET A 1 -2.45 -8.22 -4.54
C MET A 1 -1.02 -8.28 -4.04
N ALA A 2 -0.65 -7.64 -2.92
CA ALA A 2 0.70 -7.75 -2.33
C ALA A 2 1.20 -9.19 -2.15
N THR A 3 0.45 -10.04 -1.44
CA THR A 3 0.85 -11.45 -1.22
C THR A 3 0.98 -12.23 -2.53
N HIS A 4 0.18 -11.91 -3.54
CA HIS A 4 0.26 -12.59 -4.83
C HIS A 4 1.57 -12.26 -5.54
N GLN A 5 1.91 -10.97 -5.66
CA GLN A 5 3.16 -10.52 -6.27
C GLN A 5 4.39 -11.06 -5.50
N ILE A 6 4.35 -11.07 -4.16
CA ILE A 6 5.42 -11.66 -3.34
C ILE A 6 5.60 -13.16 -3.63
N LEU A 7 4.50 -13.90 -3.77
CA LEU A 7 4.56 -15.32 -4.09
C LEU A 7 5.03 -15.57 -5.53
N GLU A 8 4.71 -14.69 -6.47
CA GLU A 8 5.25 -14.73 -7.82
C GLU A 8 6.76 -14.48 -7.83
N THR A 9 7.25 -13.49 -7.08
CA THR A 9 8.69 -13.26 -6.88
C THR A 9 9.38 -14.48 -6.27
N ALA A 10 8.79 -15.07 -5.21
CA ALA A 10 9.33 -16.27 -4.56
C ALA A 10 9.37 -17.48 -5.53
N ALA A 11 8.33 -17.64 -6.35
CA ALA A 11 8.27 -18.68 -7.38
C ALA A 11 9.31 -18.43 -8.48
N ALA A 12 9.49 -17.19 -8.94
CA ALA A 12 10.49 -16.81 -9.93
C ALA A 12 11.93 -17.01 -9.41
N ASN A 13 12.13 -16.80 -8.11
CA ASN A 13 13.39 -17.09 -7.41
C ASN A 13 13.60 -18.59 -7.15
N GLY A 14 12.59 -19.44 -7.40
CA GLY A 14 12.66 -20.88 -7.20
C GLY A 14 12.60 -21.33 -5.73
N ASP A 15 12.18 -20.46 -4.80
CA ASP A 15 12.13 -20.76 -3.37
C ASP A 15 10.79 -20.33 -2.75
N LEU A 16 9.84 -21.27 -2.73
CA LEU A 16 8.55 -21.13 -2.06
C LEU A 16 8.56 -21.65 -0.61
N THR A 17 9.75 -21.84 0.00
CA THR A 17 9.81 -22.10 1.45
C THR A 17 9.43 -20.85 2.22
N ARG A 18 9.16 -20.99 3.52
CA ARG A 18 8.90 -19.83 4.39
C ARG A 18 10.04 -18.81 4.34
N ALA A 19 11.29 -19.27 4.28
CA ALA A 19 12.46 -18.39 4.19
C ALA A 19 12.50 -17.65 2.84
N GLY A 20 12.25 -18.37 1.73
CA GLY A 20 12.16 -17.78 0.39
C GLY A 20 11.06 -16.74 0.26
N VAL A 21 9.87 -17.01 0.82
CA VAL A 21 8.76 -16.05 0.83
C VAL A 21 9.10 -14.79 1.65
N VAL A 22 9.78 -14.93 2.78
CA VAL A 22 10.24 -13.77 3.57
C VAL A 22 11.30 -12.97 2.80
N ALA A 23 12.23 -13.64 2.13
CA ALA A 23 13.23 -12.97 1.29
C ALA A 23 12.60 -12.24 0.10
N ALA A 24 11.59 -12.84 -0.54
CA ALA A 24 10.81 -12.20 -1.60
C ALA A 24 10.01 -11.00 -1.08
N ALA A 25 9.38 -11.11 0.10
CA ALA A 25 8.66 -10.01 0.72
C ALA A 25 9.56 -8.80 1.01
N ASN A 26 10.79 -9.04 1.47
CA ASN A 26 11.76 -7.99 1.79
C ASN A 26 12.37 -7.32 0.55
N SER A 27 12.23 -7.90 -0.65
CA SER A 27 12.83 -7.38 -1.89
C SER A 27 11.79 -6.88 -2.91
N THR A 28 10.52 -7.22 -2.72
CA THR A 28 9.44 -6.83 -3.64
C THR A 28 8.89 -5.46 -3.27
N THR A 29 8.90 -4.53 -4.22
CA THR A 29 8.01 -3.36 -4.20
C THR A 29 6.71 -3.75 -4.88
N VAL A 30 5.61 -3.72 -4.12
CA VAL A 30 4.27 -4.05 -4.59
C VAL A 30 3.71 -2.87 -5.35
N ASP A 31 3.35 -3.11 -6.61
CA ASP A 31 2.61 -2.17 -7.44
C ASP A 31 1.12 -2.35 -7.22
N TYR A 32 0.42 -1.26 -6.97
CA TYR A 32 -1.04 -1.24 -6.78
C TYR A 32 -1.77 -0.68 -8.00
N ASP A 33 -1.10 -0.56 -9.16
CA ASP A 33 -1.67 -0.07 -10.41
C ASP A 33 -2.35 1.30 -10.26
N GLY A 34 -1.76 2.15 -9.41
CA GLY A 34 -2.28 3.49 -9.09
C GLY A 34 -3.48 3.51 -8.12
N LEU A 35 -3.93 2.38 -7.59
CA LEU A 35 -4.99 2.31 -6.58
C LEU A 35 -4.53 2.73 -5.18
N ALA A 36 -3.23 2.61 -4.94
CA ALA A 36 -2.55 3.06 -3.74
C ALA A 36 -1.08 3.39 -4.09
N PRO A 37 -0.37 4.12 -3.24
CA PRO A 37 1.08 4.24 -3.37
C PRO A 37 1.75 2.85 -3.38
N ASN A 38 2.82 2.70 -4.15
CA ASN A 38 3.62 1.48 -4.16
C ASN A 38 4.21 1.24 -2.77
N GLN A 39 4.21 -0.02 -2.32
CA GLN A 39 4.64 -0.37 -0.96
C GLN A 39 5.82 -1.34 -0.98
N SER A 40 6.78 -1.09 -0.09
CA SER A 40 7.85 -2.03 0.27
C SER A 40 7.57 -2.56 1.68
N TYR A 41 8.09 -3.75 2.01
CA TYR A 41 8.02 -4.30 3.36
C TYR A 41 9.39 -4.69 3.93
N GLY A 42 10.47 -4.44 3.18
CA GLY A 42 11.84 -4.62 3.64
C GLY A 42 12.50 -3.28 3.97
N GLY A 43 13.53 -3.32 4.84
CA GLY A 43 14.31 -2.15 5.22
C GLY A 43 13.98 -1.63 6.63
N ASP A 44 14.19 -0.33 6.86
CA ASP A 44 13.83 0.32 8.11
C ASP A 44 12.31 0.57 8.18
N PRO A 45 11.62 0.27 9.28
CA PRO A 45 10.18 0.53 9.44
C PRO A 45 9.74 1.95 9.11
N ASN A 46 10.62 2.93 9.34
CA ASN A 46 10.32 4.32 9.08
C ASN A 46 10.30 4.65 7.58
N ASP A 47 10.90 3.82 6.73
CA ASP A 47 10.95 4.02 5.28
C ASP A 47 9.68 3.58 4.56
N TYR A 48 8.94 2.62 5.12
CA TYR A 48 7.79 2.00 4.46
C TYR A 48 6.46 2.10 5.21
N VAL A 49 6.44 2.63 6.43
CA VAL A 49 5.18 2.89 7.12
C VAL A 49 4.40 4.00 6.42
N VAL A 50 3.15 3.71 6.07
CA VAL A 50 2.24 4.68 5.44
C VAL A 50 1.77 5.69 6.48
N ARG A 51 2.16 6.95 6.32
CA ARG A 51 1.80 8.08 7.21
C ARG A 51 0.72 8.99 6.61
N GLU A 52 0.47 8.80 5.33
CA GLU A 52 -0.37 9.65 4.49
C GLU A 52 -1.81 9.16 4.47
N SER A 53 -2.74 10.11 4.57
CA SER A 53 -4.17 9.85 4.39
C SER A 53 -4.71 10.71 3.27
N TYR A 54 -5.58 10.13 2.44
CA TYR A 54 -6.28 10.84 1.38
C TYR A 54 -7.74 11.01 1.80
N MET A 55 -8.28 12.22 1.65
CA MET A 55 -9.69 12.48 1.91
C MET A 55 -10.43 12.67 0.60
N PHE A 56 -11.63 12.11 0.51
CA PHE A 56 -12.46 12.21 -0.68
C PHE A 56 -13.80 12.83 -0.31
N ASP A 57 -14.28 13.72 -1.17
CA ASP A 57 -15.65 14.20 -1.16
C ASP A 57 -16.50 13.33 -2.07
N ILE A 58 -17.73 13.04 -1.65
CA ILE A 58 -18.63 12.18 -2.42
C ILE A 58 -19.59 13.07 -3.20
N GLN A 59 -19.39 13.11 -4.51
CA GLN A 59 -20.18 13.89 -5.45
C GLN A 59 -21.11 12.96 -6.23
N ALA A 60 -22.37 12.95 -5.83
CA ALA A 60 -23.39 12.04 -6.37
C ALA A 60 -23.69 12.28 -7.86
N ASP A 61 -23.51 13.51 -8.34
CA ASP A 61 -23.65 13.89 -9.75
C ASP A 61 -22.52 13.33 -10.64
N LEU A 62 -21.40 12.94 -10.03
CA LEU A 62 -20.29 12.26 -10.71
C LEU A 62 -20.33 10.73 -10.53
N PHE A 63 -21.31 10.18 -9.82
CA PHE A 63 -21.40 8.75 -9.61
C PHE A 63 -21.97 8.04 -10.84
N ASP A 64 -21.20 7.08 -11.36
CA ASP A 64 -21.64 6.14 -12.39
C ASP A 64 -21.80 4.74 -11.77
N VAL A 65 -23.03 4.22 -11.78
CA VAL A 65 -23.34 2.89 -11.22
C VAL A 65 -22.65 1.74 -11.95
N ALA A 66 -22.27 1.95 -13.22
CA ALA A 66 -21.53 0.98 -14.01
C ALA A 66 -20.00 1.11 -13.83
N ALA A 67 -19.52 2.14 -13.14
CA ALA A 67 -18.10 2.33 -12.90
C ALA A 67 -17.53 1.16 -12.10
N THR A 68 -16.44 0.61 -12.62
CA THR A 68 -15.63 -0.40 -11.93
C THR A 68 -14.17 0.03 -11.99
N ILE A 69 -13.35 -0.54 -11.11
CA ILE A 69 -11.90 -0.25 -11.09
C ILE A 69 -11.23 -0.51 -12.46
N ALA A 70 -11.75 -1.44 -13.26
CA ALA A 70 -11.21 -1.76 -14.59
C ALA A 70 -11.97 -1.11 -15.76
N GLY A 71 -13.22 -0.65 -15.55
CA GLY A 71 -14.14 -0.26 -16.61
C GLY A 71 -14.11 1.23 -16.98
N GLY A 72 -13.40 2.05 -16.21
CA GLY A 72 -13.51 3.51 -16.30
C GLY A 72 -14.84 4.02 -15.74
N GLY A 73 -15.00 5.35 -15.74
CA GLY A 73 -16.10 6.02 -15.04
C GLY A 73 -15.67 6.54 -13.67
N SER A 74 -16.58 7.21 -12.97
CA SER A 74 -16.32 7.82 -11.66
C SER A 74 -17.16 7.14 -10.59
N THR A 75 -16.53 6.78 -9.48
CA THR A 75 -17.21 6.28 -8.27
C THR A 75 -17.83 7.40 -7.44
N GLY A 76 -17.79 8.64 -7.93
CA GLY A 76 -18.21 9.84 -7.20
C GLY A 76 -17.22 10.29 -6.12
N ALA A 77 -16.12 9.56 -5.90
CA ALA A 77 -15.08 9.95 -4.96
C ALA A 77 -14.11 10.95 -5.61
N VAL A 78 -14.22 12.23 -5.23
CA VAL A 78 -13.36 13.32 -5.69
C VAL A 78 -12.31 13.60 -4.63
N LEU A 79 -11.03 13.57 -4.98
CA LEU A 79 -9.95 13.84 -4.04
C LEU A 79 -10.05 15.28 -3.51
N LEU A 80 -10.02 15.44 -2.19
CA LEU A 80 -10.00 16.73 -1.51
C LEU A 80 -8.57 17.21 -1.31
N ALA A 81 -8.37 18.53 -1.44
CA ALA A 81 -7.13 19.23 -1.11
C ALA A 81 -5.86 18.75 -1.85
N ASP A 82 -6.02 18.14 -3.02
CA ASP A 82 -4.97 17.77 -3.98
C ASP A 82 -3.81 16.91 -3.44
N GLY A 83 -3.95 16.24 -2.29
CA GLY A 83 -2.83 15.45 -1.79
C GLY A 83 -3.03 14.68 -0.50
N PRO A 84 -1.98 13.93 -0.12
CA PRO A 84 -1.95 13.27 1.16
C PRO A 84 -1.90 14.29 2.29
N ILE A 85 -2.71 14.04 3.31
CA ILE A 85 -2.71 14.76 4.58
C ILE A 85 -1.89 13.94 5.56
N VAL A 86 -0.92 14.61 6.18
CA VAL A 86 -0.07 14.04 7.22
C VAL A 86 -0.13 14.97 8.42
N SER A 87 -0.38 14.43 9.61
CA SER A 87 -0.28 15.22 10.85
C SER A 87 1.18 15.36 11.27
N ASP A 88 1.55 16.49 11.90
CA ASP A 88 2.89 16.70 12.44
C ASP A 88 3.31 15.59 13.41
N ILE A 89 2.35 15.06 14.20
CA ILE A 89 2.58 13.97 15.14
C ILE A 89 2.97 12.68 14.41
N THR A 90 2.21 12.30 13.38
CA THR A 90 2.47 11.09 12.59
C THR A 90 3.78 11.21 11.82
N ASN A 91 4.10 12.40 11.32
CA ASN A 91 5.35 12.66 10.60
C ASN A 91 6.56 12.55 11.53
N ALA A 92 6.45 13.04 12.77
CA ALA A 92 7.53 13.00 13.74
C ALA A 92 7.72 11.62 14.42
N GLN A 93 6.76 10.69 14.26
CA GLN A 93 6.83 9.38 14.90
C GLN A 93 7.97 8.54 14.32
N THR A 94 8.86 8.10 15.21
CA THR A 94 9.92 7.13 14.91
C THR A 94 9.52 5.76 15.43
N TYR A 95 9.61 4.74 14.58
CA TYR A 95 9.39 3.34 14.92
C TYR A 95 10.74 2.68 15.18
N GLU A 96 11.01 2.35 16.46
CA GLU A 96 12.29 1.78 16.88
C GLU A 96 12.33 0.25 16.77
N GLN A 97 11.17 -0.41 16.93
CA GLN A 97 11.04 -1.85 16.85
C GLN A 97 9.58 -2.26 16.62
N ALA A 98 9.37 -3.55 16.34
CA ALA A 98 8.03 -4.12 16.29
C ALA A 98 7.32 -3.94 17.64
N CYS A 99 6.03 -3.58 17.60
CA CYS A 99 5.20 -3.46 18.80
C CYS A 99 5.11 -4.76 19.61
N PHE A 100 5.41 -5.91 18.98
CA PHE A 100 5.51 -7.21 19.61
C PHE A 100 6.80 -7.90 19.20
N VAL A 101 7.58 -8.31 20.18
CA VAL A 101 8.79 -9.11 19.99
C VAL A 101 8.49 -10.49 20.59
N SER A 102 8.42 -11.53 19.75
CA SER A 102 8.34 -12.90 20.27
C SER A 102 9.68 -13.26 20.91
N GLY A 103 9.69 -13.47 22.23
CA GLY A 103 10.84 -14.00 22.96
C GLY A 103 11.11 -15.47 22.66
#